data_AF-A0A318XJB2-F1
#
_entry.id   AF-A0A318XJB2-F1
#
_cell.length_a   1.000
_cell.length_b   1.000
_cell.length_c   1.000
_cell.angle_alpha   90.00
_cell.angle_beta   90.00
_cell.angle_gamma   90.00
#
_symmetry.space_group_name_H-M   'P 1'
#
loop_
_entity.id
_entity.type
_entity.pdbx_description
1 polymer ?
#
loop_
_entity_poly.entity_id
_entity_poly.type
_entity_poly.pdbx_seq_one_letter_code
_entity_poly.pdbx_strand_id
1 'polypeptide(L)'
;MIYDKSIFKKELKASYFEHSISVKKRMGYSLFLALLSFADHFVLRTLEQSVLSDAAPKYISPSSFSTISIYIDIFYFFYIFYLATNYHFLTFDEIRNNKWYIPIKFGFSPLRMIFTKLYTRLITIFFVYGLGYVIILFLTSFLKYALLFEYLVPLFILGLIDLFFIVIVTMTSSLYFKKGIISNYVMASSAILIAILKYITGYYAVIGDKSRFKSINILSEFSVYVTILFFISIVCIFIIFIRGKRNAKYYSFSFYELDYDFPDNVSIASGPETNYKKLITQEFDAAAGLRIITKVINSLLAAVIIIFIIFNALVLFISVSTAKKEVPIFNIIPYIFKSDTMQPVIMYNDLAFFSTNIAVEPIKGDIVIYKAKEEVNVGRVKSIQNETAVVDIDNYPSDSEGKNYSETIRKSQIYGKYAGRSRWLGLLILFANSTVGRLLLLLIPVILLFYYKPILEVINFIINNGLS
;
A
#
# COMPACT_ATOMS: atom_id res chain seq x y z
N MET A 1 22.91 -38.89 18.73
CA MET A 1 21.50 -38.72 19.16
C MET A 1 21.25 -37.31 19.76
N ILE A 2 21.55 -36.23 19.02
CA ILE A 2 21.46 -34.82 19.50
C ILE A 2 20.53 -33.94 18.63
N TYR A 3 20.00 -34.45 17.51
CA TYR A 3 19.22 -33.65 16.56
C TYR A 3 17.69 -33.72 16.72
N ASP A 4 17.16 -34.66 17.50
CA ASP A 4 15.70 -34.90 17.58
C ASP A 4 14.99 -33.97 18.58
N LYS A 5 15.69 -33.56 19.64
CA LYS A 5 15.18 -32.59 20.61
C LYS A 5 15.40 -31.17 20.08
N SER A 6 14.39 -30.69 19.35
CA SER A 6 14.07 -29.28 19.09
C SER A 6 14.17 -28.76 17.63
N ILE A 7 13.79 -29.55 16.61
CA ILE A 7 13.56 -29.00 15.25
C ILE A 7 12.60 -27.80 15.30
N PHE A 8 11.50 -27.91 16.06
CA PHE A 8 10.56 -26.81 16.29
C PHE A 8 11.21 -25.56 16.90
N LYS A 9 12.02 -25.71 17.94
CA LYS A 9 12.71 -24.57 18.59
C LYS A 9 13.76 -23.94 17.66
N LYS A 10 14.41 -24.73 16.80
CA LYS A 10 15.36 -24.25 15.79
C LYS A 10 14.64 -23.47 14.68
N GLU A 11 13.53 -23.99 14.17
CA GLU A 11 12.66 -23.28 13.22
C GLU A 11 12.12 -21.97 13.82
N LEU A 12 11.69 -22.01 15.08
CA LEU A 12 11.11 -20.86 15.78
C LEU A 12 12.15 -19.76 16.05
N LYS A 13 13.40 -20.16 16.30
CA LYS A 13 14.53 -19.23 16.40
C LYS A 13 15.08 -18.79 15.04
N ALA A 14 14.64 -19.41 13.94
CA ALA A 14 15.23 -19.24 12.60
C ALA A 14 16.77 -19.37 12.65
N SER A 15 17.29 -20.32 13.43
CA SER A 15 18.73 -20.43 13.74
C SER A 15 19.48 -21.38 12.82
N TYR A 16 19.02 -21.57 11.58
CA TYR A 16 19.73 -22.38 10.61
C TYR A 16 20.67 -21.47 9.82
N PHE A 17 21.98 -21.59 10.07
CA PHE A 17 23.08 -20.84 9.45
C PHE A 17 23.18 -19.35 9.85
N GLU A 18 24.28 -18.69 9.48
CA GLU A 18 24.91 -17.47 10.06
C GLU A 18 24.01 -16.25 10.36
N HIS A 19 22.77 -16.21 9.85
CA HIS A 19 21.80 -15.14 10.14
C HIS A 19 20.64 -15.64 11.00
N SER A 20 20.61 -15.23 12.28
CA SER A 20 19.46 -15.46 13.17
C SER A 20 18.62 -14.19 13.34
N ILE A 21 17.34 -14.24 12.97
CA ILE A 21 16.39 -13.17 13.31
C ILE A 21 15.93 -13.38 14.75
N SER A 22 16.57 -12.66 15.66
CA SER A 22 16.24 -12.66 17.08
C SER A 22 14.74 -12.38 17.30
N VAL A 23 14.14 -13.09 18.27
CA VAL A 23 12.75 -12.85 18.70
C VAL A 23 12.54 -11.38 19.06
N LYS A 24 13.54 -10.72 19.66
CA LYS A 24 13.50 -9.30 19.98
C LYS A 24 13.31 -8.42 18.74
N LYS A 25 13.94 -8.75 17.61
CA LYS A 25 13.76 -8.01 16.34
C LYS A 25 12.34 -8.14 15.81
N ARG A 26 11.72 -9.32 15.93
CA ARG A 26 10.32 -9.55 15.54
C ARG A 26 9.33 -8.78 16.42
N MET A 27 9.56 -8.73 17.72
CA MET A 27 8.75 -7.92 18.65
C MET A 27 8.92 -6.43 18.36
N GLY A 28 10.15 -5.97 18.14
CA GLY A 28 10.44 -4.59 17.75
C GLY A 28 9.77 -4.20 16.44
N TYR A 29 9.74 -5.10 15.45
CA TYR A 29 9.03 -4.89 14.19
C TYR A 29 7.53 -4.72 14.39
N SER A 30 6.92 -5.56 15.23
CA SER A 30 5.50 -5.44 15.58
C SER A 30 5.16 -4.12 16.26
N LEU A 31 5.96 -3.71 17.25
CA LEU A 31 5.84 -2.43 17.93
C LEU A 31 6.00 -1.26 16.95
N PHE A 32 7.01 -1.32 16.08
CA PHE A 32 7.26 -0.30 15.07
C PHE A 32 6.06 -0.13 14.14
N LEU A 33 5.50 -1.23 13.62
CA LEU A 33 4.33 -1.15 12.74
C LEU A 33 3.09 -0.61 13.45
N ALA A 34 2.87 -0.97 14.73
CA ALA A 34 1.78 -0.40 15.50
C ALA A 34 1.93 1.12 15.70
N LEU A 35 3.14 1.59 16.04
CA LEU A 35 3.44 3.01 16.18
C LEU A 35 3.33 3.76 14.84
N LEU A 36 3.82 3.17 13.75
CA LEU A 36 3.68 3.72 12.41
C LEU A 36 2.21 3.87 12.02
N SER A 37 1.40 2.85 12.27
CA SER A 37 -0.04 2.87 12.00
C SER A 37 -0.77 3.93 12.83
N PHE A 38 -0.35 4.10 14.08
CA PHE A 38 -0.88 5.14 14.95
C PHE A 38 -0.50 6.54 14.45
N ALA A 39 0.74 6.75 14.01
CA ALA A 39 1.19 8.00 13.40
C ALA A 39 0.43 8.31 12.10
N ASP A 40 0.26 7.31 11.22
CA ASP A 40 -0.48 7.44 9.97
C ASP A 40 -1.94 7.82 10.21
N HIS A 41 -2.57 7.30 11.28
CA HIS A 41 -3.91 7.74 11.67
C HIS A 41 -3.96 9.26 11.94
N PHE A 42 -3.01 9.82 12.69
CA PHE A 42 -2.97 11.27 12.91
C PHE A 42 -2.74 12.08 11.64
N VAL A 43 -1.88 11.58 10.75
CA VAL A 43 -1.67 12.22 9.45
C VAL A 43 -2.97 12.26 8.66
N LEU A 44 -3.68 11.13 8.58
CA LEU A 44 -4.97 11.04 7.89
C LEU A 44 -6.06 11.90 8.55
N ARG A 45 -6.02 12.07 9.88
CA ARG A 45 -6.92 12.98 10.61
C ARG A 45 -6.76 14.44 10.18
N THR A 46 -5.56 14.87 9.77
CA THR A 46 -5.37 16.24 9.22
C THR A 46 -6.10 16.46 7.90
N LEU A 47 -6.56 15.38 7.25
CA LEU A 47 -7.25 15.38 5.96
C LEU A 47 -8.76 15.11 6.11
N GLU A 48 -9.32 15.26 7.30
CA GLU A 48 -10.74 14.94 7.55
C GLU A 48 -11.71 15.75 6.68
N GLN A 49 -11.43 17.03 6.46
CA GLN A 49 -12.25 17.91 5.62
C GLN A 49 -11.81 17.81 4.16
N SER A 50 -11.80 16.60 3.59
CA SER A 50 -11.38 16.40 2.21
C SER A 50 -12.15 15.26 1.57
N VAL A 51 -11.97 15.08 0.27
CA VAL A 51 -12.55 14.00 -0.54
C VAL A 51 -12.28 12.62 0.02
N LEU A 52 -11.21 12.48 0.79
CA LEU A 52 -10.83 11.22 1.40
C LEU A 52 -11.88 10.79 2.46
N SER A 53 -12.62 11.71 3.09
CA SER A 53 -13.71 11.37 4.01
C SER A 53 -14.84 10.64 3.30
N ASP A 54 -15.11 10.99 2.05
CA ASP A 54 -16.16 10.39 1.24
C ASP A 54 -15.67 9.08 0.61
N ALA A 55 -14.44 9.08 0.09
CA ALA A 55 -13.88 7.96 -0.65
C ALA A 55 -13.44 6.80 0.26
N ALA A 56 -12.93 7.10 1.45
CA ALA A 56 -12.41 6.10 2.38
C ALA A 56 -12.70 6.47 3.85
N PRO A 57 -13.98 6.57 4.25
CA PRO A 57 -14.39 6.97 5.61
C PRO A 57 -13.80 6.07 6.71
N LYS A 58 -13.54 4.80 6.37
CA LYS A 58 -12.94 3.82 7.27
C LYS A 58 -11.59 4.27 7.84
N TYR A 59 -10.80 5.08 7.12
CA TYR A 59 -9.46 5.49 7.57
C TYR A 59 -9.41 6.87 8.25
N ILE A 60 -10.43 7.72 8.07
CA ILE A 60 -10.40 9.10 8.59
C ILE A 60 -11.18 9.26 9.90
N SER A 61 -12.26 8.48 10.05
CA SER A 61 -13.17 8.68 11.16
C SER A 61 -12.47 8.55 12.54
N PRO A 62 -12.82 9.39 13.53
CA PRO A 62 -12.19 9.40 14.85
C PRO A 62 -12.70 8.22 15.67
N SER A 63 -12.22 7.02 15.35
CA SER A 63 -12.71 5.79 15.95
C SER A 63 -11.64 4.71 15.95
N SER A 64 -11.77 3.79 16.91
CA SER A 64 -10.87 2.64 17.02
C SER A 64 -10.88 1.78 15.76
N PHE A 65 -12.03 1.69 15.10
CA PHE A 65 -12.19 1.03 13.79
C PHE A 65 -11.19 1.54 12.75
N SER A 66 -10.95 2.86 12.70
CA SER A 66 -10.00 3.45 11.76
C SER A 66 -8.57 3.06 12.09
N THR A 67 -8.15 3.25 13.34
CA THR A 67 -6.79 2.92 13.79
C THR A 67 -6.42 1.45 13.53
N ILE A 68 -7.39 0.55 13.74
CA ILE A 68 -7.22 -0.88 13.52
C ILE A 68 -7.16 -1.19 12.03
N SER A 69 -8.06 -0.61 11.23
CA SER A 69 -8.09 -0.83 9.79
C SER A 69 -6.76 -0.39 9.14
N ILE A 70 -6.24 0.76 9.56
CA ILE A 70 -4.92 1.27 9.14
C ILE A 70 -3.82 0.27 9.51
N TYR A 71 -3.82 -0.23 10.75
CA TYR A 71 -2.85 -1.22 11.21
C TYR A 71 -2.87 -2.51 10.38
N ILE A 72 -4.04 -3.03 10.06
CA ILE A 72 -4.19 -4.26 9.27
C ILE A 72 -3.55 -4.08 7.90
N ASP A 73 -3.85 -2.98 7.20
CA ASP A 73 -3.36 -2.74 5.85
C ASP A 73 -1.85 -2.45 5.83
N ILE A 74 -1.34 -1.66 6.78
CA ILE A 74 0.10 -1.38 6.94
C ILE A 74 0.85 -2.68 7.26
N PHE A 75 0.36 -3.46 8.23
CA PHE A 75 1.01 -4.72 8.59
C PHE A 75 1.05 -5.67 7.40
N TYR A 76 -0.06 -5.81 6.67
CA TYR A 76 -0.13 -6.62 5.47
C TYR A 76 0.89 -6.20 4.42
N PHE A 77 0.96 -4.90 4.10
CA PHE A 77 1.91 -4.36 3.13
C PHE A 77 3.37 -4.61 3.53
N PHE A 78 3.75 -4.24 4.75
CA PHE A 78 5.13 -4.41 5.23
C PHE A 78 5.49 -5.89 5.39
N TYR A 79 4.53 -6.75 5.75
CA TYR A 79 4.78 -8.18 5.86
C TYR A 79 5.03 -8.84 4.50
N ILE A 80 4.36 -8.41 3.42
CA ILE A 80 4.70 -8.83 2.05
C ILE A 80 6.16 -8.47 1.74
N PHE A 81 6.58 -7.23 2.04
CA PHE A 81 7.96 -6.81 1.83
C PHE A 81 8.96 -7.64 2.66
N TYR A 82 8.62 -7.91 3.93
CA TYR A 82 9.41 -8.77 4.81
C TYR A 82 9.55 -10.21 4.25
N LEU A 83 8.46 -10.78 3.72
CA LEU A 83 8.47 -12.09 3.06
C LEU A 83 9.33 -12.09 1.79
N ALA A 84 9.22 -11.08 0.93
CA ALA A 84 10.05 -10.94 -0.28
C ALA A 84 11.54 -10.89 0.06
N THR A 85 11.91 -10.10 1.07
CA THR A 85 13.30 -9.89 1.45
C THR A 85 13.91 -11.12 2.11
N ASN A 86 13.13 -11.82 2.95
CA ASN A 86 13.59 -12.99 3.72
C ASN A 86 13.14 -14.32 3.11
N TYR A 87 12.86 -14.32 1.80
CA TYR A 87 12.23 -15.43 1.08
C TYR A 87 12.93 -16.77 1.30
N HIS A 88 14.25 -16.80 1.15
CA HIS A 88 15.08 -18.02 1.25
C HIS A 88 14.97 -18.71 2.63
N PHE A 89 14.76 -17.94 3.69
CA PHE A 89 14.70 -18.44 5.07
C PHE A 89 13.28 -18.82 5.50
N LEU A 90 12.30 -18.06 5.03
CA LEU A 90 10.91 -18.20 5.48
C LEU A 90 10.15 -19.31 4.72
N THR A 91 10.63 -19.69 3.54
CA THR A 91 9.94 -20.64 2.64
C THR A 91 10.62 -22.02 2.57
N PHE A 92 10.18 -22.87 1.62
CA PHE A 92 10.77 -24.19 1.38
C PHE A 92 11.92 -24.16 0.37
N ASP A 93 12.51 -22.99 0.11
CA ASP A 93 13.71 -22.83 -0.72
C ASP A 93 14.85 -23.78 -0.31
N GLU A 94 15.00 -24.03 0.99
CA GLU A 94 15.96 -24.99 1.56
C GLU A 94 15.80 -26.43 1.06
N ILE A 95 14.57 -26.86 0.75
CA ILE A 95 14.31 -28.18 0.17
C ILE A 95 14.96 -28.26 -1.21
N ARG A 96 14.86 -27.18 -1.97
CA ARG A 96 15.40 -27.08 -3.32
C ARG A 96 16.92 -26.95 -3.31
N ASN A 97 17.49 -26.22 -2.36
CA ASN A 97 18.95 -26.10 -2.22
C ASN A 97 19.57 -27.33 -1.52
N ASN A 98 18.89 -28.48 -1.56
CA ASN A 98 19.32 -29.77 -1.00
C ASN A 98 19.67 -29.78 0.49
N LYS A 99 19.38 -28.71 1.24
CA LYS A 99 19.72 -28.61 2.68
C LYS A 99 19.00 -29.67 3.50
N TRP A 100 17.86 -30.16 3.03
CA TRP A 100 17.06 -31.17 3.70
C TRP A 100 17.44 -32.61 3.32
N TYR A 101 18.22 -32.80 2.26
CA TYR A 101 18.62 -34.14 1.79
C TYR A 101 19.41 -34.91 2.85
N ILE A 102 20.42 -34.25 3.44
CA ILE A 102 21.29 -34.84 4.46
C ILE A 102 20.48 -35.24 5.71
N PRO A 103 19.66 -34.35 6.33
CA PRO A 103 18.76 -34.73 7.42
C PRO A 103 17.88 -35.94 7.08
N ILE A 104 17.27 -35.97 5.89
CA ILE A 104 16.37 -37.07 5.52
C ILE A 104 17.13 -38.40 5.46
N LYS A 105 18.37 -38.41 4.97
CA LYS A 105 19.23 -39.61 4.98
C LYS A 105 19.64 -40.06 6.38
N PHE A 106 19.75 -39.14 7.33
CA PHE A 106 19.97 -39.44 8.75
C PHE A 106 18.70 -39.89 9.50
N GLY A 107 17.59 -40.13 8.80
CA GLY A 107 16.35 -40.68 9.37
C GLY A 107 15.29 -39.66 9.75
N PHE A 108 15.46 -38.37 9.41
CA PHE A 108 14.43 -37.36 9.65
C PHE A 108 13.25 -37.53 8.69
N SER A 109 12.02 -37.52 9.22
CA SER A 109 10.83 -37.67 8.39
C SER A 109 10.48 -36.36 7.64
N PRO A 110 10.42 -36.37 6.29
CA PRO A 110 10.15 -35.15 5.50
C PRO A 110 8.83 -34.49 5.87
N LEU A 111 7.79 -35.29 6.13
CA LEU A 111 6.46 -34.78 6.48
C LEU A 111 6.47 -33.99 7.79
N ARG A 112 7.19 -34.47 8.80
CA ARG A 112 7.29 -33.78 10.10
C ARG A 112 8.05 -32.47 9.96
N MET A 113 9.09 -32.43 9.13
CA MET A 113 9.84 -31.19 8.84
C MET A 113 8.97 -30.16 8.12
N ILE A 114 8.24 -30.57 7.07
CA ILE A 114 7.30 -29.71 6.33
C ILE A 114 6.24 -29.13 7.28
N PHE A 115 5.57 -30.00 8.05
CA PHE A 115 4.54 -29.58 8.99
C PHE A 115 5.10 -28.62 10.04
N THR A 116 6.26 -28.95 10.63
CA THR A 116 6.91 -28.12 11.65
C THR A 116 7.23 -26.74 11.11
N LYS A 117 7.77 -26.65 9.88
CA LYS A 117 8.10 -25.37 9.26
C LYS A 117 6.84 -24.56 8.96
N LEU A 118 5.83 -25.14 8.31
CA LEU A 118 4.56 -24.47 8.02
C LEU A 118 3.88 -23.95 9.31
N TYR A 119 3.74 -24.82 10.31
CA TYR A 119 3.14 -24.49 11.61
C TYR A 119 3.90 -23.37 12.32
N THR A 120 5.23 -23.43 12.33
CA THR A 120 6.07 -22.39 12.96
C THR A 120 5.90 -21.04 12.26
N ARG A 121 5.77 -21.01 10.93
CA ARG A 121 5.56 -19.76 10.17
C ARG A 121 4.20 -19.16 10.52
N LEU A 122 3.12 -19.95 10.48
CA LEU A 122 1.77 -19.49 10.81
C LEU A 122 1.66 -18.99 12.26
N ILE A 123 2.27 -19.69 13.22
CA ILE A 123 2.31 -19.24 14.62
C ILE A 123 3.11 -17.95 14.79
N THR A 124 4.27 -17.87 14.12
CA THR A 124 5.11 -16.68 14.24
C THR A 124 4.36 -15.45 13.77
N ILE A 125 3.67 -15.53 12.62
CA ILE A 125 2.87 -14.40 12.16
C ILE A 125 1.69 -14.11 13.07
N PHE A 126 0.98 -15.14 13.57
CA PHE A 126 -0.11 -14.95 14.53
C PHE A 126 0.34 -14.13 15.74
N PHE A 127 1.49 -14.48 16.34
CA PHE A 127 2.01 -13.75 17.50
C PHE A 127 2.53 -12.35 17.15
N VAL A 128 3.26 -12.18 16.05
CA VAL A 128 3.82 -10.88 15.66
C VAL A 128 2.70 -9.90 15.28
N TYR A 129 1.70 -10.36 14.53
CA TYR A 129 0.52 -9.58 14.17
C TYR A 129 -0.38 -9.31 15.38
N GLY A 130 -0.62 -10.32 16.23
CA GLY A 130 -1.42 -10.19 17.45
C GLY A 130 -0.81 -9.22 18.46
N LEU A 131 0.50 -9.26 18.67
CA LEU A 131 1.18 -8.34 19.58
C LEU A 131 1.03 -6.88 19.12
N GLY A 132 1.16 -6.61 17.83
CA GLY A 132 1.01 -5.26 17.28
C GLY A 132 -0.44 -4.80 17.31
N TYR A 133 -1.38 -5.73 17.11
CA TYR A 133 -2.81 -5.49 17.23
C TYR A 133 -3.18 -5.07 18.67
N VAL A 134 -2.63 -5.74 19.69
CA VAL A 134 -2.84 -5.35 21.09
C VAL A 134 -2.22 -3.99 21.40
N ILE A 135 -1.03 -3.71 20.86
CA ILE A 135 -0.37 -2.40 21.05
C ILE A 135 -1.22 -1.28 20.43
N ILE A 136 -1.73 -1.45 19.20
CA ILE A 136 -2.57 -0.40 18.59
C ILE A 136 -3.86 -0.20 19.39
N LEU A 137 -4.49 -1.26 19.91
CA LEU A 137 -5.65 -1.11 20.80
C LEU A 137 -5.33 -0.31 22.05
N PHE A 138 -4.18 -0.58 22.66
CA PHE A 138 -3.69 0.16 23.82
C PHE A 138 -3.47 1.64 23.49
N LEU A 139 -2.78 1.95 22.38
CA LEU A 139 -2.54 3.32 21.91
C LEU A 139 -3.86 4.05 21.61
N THR A 140 -4.80 3.37 20.96
CA THR A 140 -6.12 3.90 20.64
C THR A 140 -6.96 4.17 21.89
N SER A 141 -6.79 3.39 22.95
CA SER A 141 -7.45 3.63 24.23
C SER A 141 -7.02 4.97 24.86
N PHE A 142 -5.77 5.42 24.68
CA PHE A 142 -5.33 6.75 25.13
C PHE A 142 -6.05 7.89 24.43
N LEU A 143 -6.54 7.68 23.21
CA LEU A 143 -7.34 8.66 22.46
C LEU A 143 -8.79 8.75 22.96
N LYS A 144 -9.16 7.96 23.98
CA LYS A 144 -10.52 7.84 24.51
C LYS A 144 -11.55 7.42 23.44
N TYR A 145 -11.11 6.72 22.40
CA TYR A 145 -12.01 6.15 21.41
C TYR A 145 -12.73 4.94 22.00
N ALA A 146 -14.02 4.80 21.68
CA ALA A 146 -14.82 3.66 22.14
C ALA A 146 -14.28 2.36 21.51
N LEU A 147 -13.97 1.37 22.35
CA LEU A 147 -13.56 0.03 21.94
C LEU A 147 -14.80 -0.85 21.89
N LEU A 148 -15.33 -1.12 20.70
CA LEU A 148 -16.47 -2.01 20.53
C LEU A 148 -15.98 -3.39 20.09
N PHE A 149 -16.13 -4.38 20.97
CA PHE A 149 -15.72 -5.77 20.71
C PHE A 149 -16.34 -6.38 19.45
N GLU A 150 -17.49 -5.84 19.03
CA GLU A 150 -18.26 -6.25 17.84
C GLU A 150 -17.44 -6.19 16.55
N TYR A 151 -16.50 -5.24 16.40
CA TYR A 151 -15.61 -5.17 15.24
C TYR A 151 -14.16 -5.55 15.52
N LEU A 152 -13.71 -5.59 16.78
CA LEU A 152 -12.32 -5.95 17.10
C LEU A 152 -11.97 -7.36 16.61
N VAL A 153 -12.78 -8.34 17.00
CA VAL A 153 -12.51 -9.75 16.69
C VAL A 153 -12.65 -10.05 15.19
N PRO A 154 -13.72 -9.61 14.50
CA PRO A 154 -13.83 -9.84 13.06
C PRO A 154 -12.70 -9.22 12.24
N LEU A 155 -12.30 -7.97 12.54
CA LEU A 155 -11.20 -7.32 11.84
C LEU A 155 -9.87 -8.03 12.07
N PHE A 156 -9.60 -8.46 13.31
CA PHE A 156 -8.40 -9.25 13.61
C PHE A 156 -8.35 -10.54 12.78
N ILE A 157 -9.45 -11.30 12.74
CA ILE A 157 -9.56 -12.56 12.01
C ILE A 157 -9.39 -12.35 10.51
N LEU A 158 -10.06 -11.35 9.93
CA LEU A 158 -9.98 -11.05 8.49
C LEU A 158 -8.55 -10.71 8.07
N GLY A 159 -7.85 -9.85 8.82
CA GLY A 159 -6.44 -9.55 8.57
C GLY A 159 -5.55 -10.79 8.70
N LEU A 160 -5.81 -11.65 9.69
CA LEU A 160 -5.06 -12.89 9.88
C LEU A 160 -5.25 -13.88 8.72
N ILE A 161 -6.46 -13.99 8.17
CA ILE A 161 -6.76 -14.84 7.01
C ILE A 161 -5.93 -14.40 5.80
N ASP A 162 -5.88 -13.10 5.50
CA ASP A 162 -5.09 -12.55 4.39
C ASP A 162 -3.59 -12.87 4.55
N LEU A 163 -3.08 -12.72 5.78
CA LEU A 163 -1.69 -13.01 6.13
C LEU A 163 -1.36 -14.51 6.05
N PHE A 164 -2.25 -15.39 6.50
CA PHE A 164 -2.06 -16.84 6.38
C PHE A 164 -2.07 -17.27 4.92
N PHE A 165 -3.01 -16.74 4.13
CA PHE A 165 -3.11 -17.02 2.71
C PHE A 165 -1.81 -16.66 1.97
N ILE A 166 -1.30 -15.45 2.17
CA ILE A 166 -0.08 -15.01 1.47
C ILE A 166 1.13 -15.87 1.85
N VAL A 167 1.25 -16.28 3.12
CA VAL A 167 2.31 -17.19 3.59
C VAL A 167 2.19 -18.56 2.92
N ILE A 168 0.99 -19.16 2.93
CA ILE A 168 0.75 -20.50 2.38
C ILE A 168 1.06 -20.52 0.87
N VAL A 169 0.56 -19.53 0.12
CA VAL A 169 0.81 -19.44 -1.33
C VAL A 169 2.29 -19.23 -1.62
N THR A 170 2.97 -18.35 -0.88
CA THR A 170 4.41 -18.09 -1.05
C THR A 170 5.26 -19.31 -0.69
N MET A 171 4.91 -20.05 0.36
CA MET A 171 5.57 -21.32 0.68
C MET A 171 5.31 -22.37 -0.40
N THR A 172 4.12 -22.41 -1.00
CA THR A 172 3.80 -23.34 -2.09
C THR A 172 4.59 -23.02 -3.35
N SER A 173 4.65 -21.75 -3.76
CA SER A 173 5.38 -21.31 -4.95
C SER A 173 6.88 -21.60 -4.85
N SER A 174 7.46 -21.58 -3.64
CA SER A 174 8.86 -21.94 -3.42
C SER A 174 9.27 -23.35 -3.82
N LEU A 175 8.30 -24.27 -3.91
CA LEU A 175 8.54 -25.65 -4.37
C LEU A 175 8.61 -25.80 -5.90
N TYR A 176 8.25 -24.75 -6.64
CA TYR A 176 8.18 -24.77 -8.11
C TYR A 176 9.31 -23.97 -8.76
N PHE A 177 9.56 -22.75 -8.29
CA PHE A 177 10.45 -21.83 -8.96
C PHE A 177 11.86 -21.93 -8.41
N LYS A 178 12.87 -22.03 -9.30
CA LYS A 178 14.28 -22.04 -8.92
C LYS A 178 14.82 -20.68 -8.48
N LYS A 179 14.20 -19.59 -8.94
CA LYS A 179 14.64 -18.21 -8.67
C LYS A 179 13.68 -17.54 -7.69
N GLY A 180 14.23 -16.93 -6.63
CA GLY A 180 13.46 -16.19 -5.63
C GLY A 180 12.63 -15.05 -6.26
N ILE A 181 13.16 -14.41 -7.32
CA ILE A 181 12.47 -13.35 -8.07
C ILE A 181 11.13 -13.83 -8.63
N ILE A 182 11.09 -15.02 -9.25
CA ILE A 182 9.85 -15.54 -9.84
C ILE A 182 8.80 -15.80 -8.75
N SER A 183 9.26 -16.27 -7.59
CA SER A 183 8.37 -16.46 -6.44
C SER A 183 7.86 -15.16 -5.84
N ASN A 184 8.63 -14.07 -5.91
CA ASN A 184 8.19 -12.75 -5.51
C ASN A 184 7.11 -12.20 -6.46
N TYR A 185 7.17 -12.50 -7.76
CA TYR A 185 6.07 -12.19 -8.69
C TYR A 185 4.79 -12.95 -8.34
N VAL A 186 4.88 -14.23 -7.95
CA VAL A 186 3.71 -15.01 -7.52
C VAL A 186 3.13 -14.47 -6.21
N MET A 187 3.97 -14.00 -5.29
CA MET A 187 3.51 -13.32 -4.07
C MET A 187 2.79 -12.01 -4.42
N ALA A 188 3.38 -11.17 -5.30
CA ALA A 188 2.76 -9.94 -5.75
C ALA A 188 1.41 -10.18 -6.46
N SER A 189 1.34 -11.18 -7.35
CA SER A 189 0.09 -11.55 -8.02
C SER A 189 -0.97 -12.05 -7.03
N SER A 190 -0.58 -12.75 -5.98
CA SER A 190 -1.49 -13.21 -4.91
C SER A 190 -2.03 -12.04 -4.08
N ALA A 191 -1.21 -11.01 -3.83
CA ALA A 191 -1.66 -9.80 -3.18
C ALA A 191 -2.66 -9.01 -4.05
N ILE A 192 -2.42 -8.94 -5.36
CA ILE A 192 -3.36 -8.37 -6.34
C ILE A 192 -4.67 -9.18 -6.38
N LEU A 193 -4.57 -10.51 -6.37
CA LEU A 193 -5.74 -11.39 -6.32
C LEU A 193 -6.60 -11.12 -5.07
N ILE A 194 -5.99 -10.95 -3.90
CA ILE A 194 -6.72 -10.55 -2.67
C ILE A 194 -7.45 -9.22 -2.89
N ALA A 195 -6.78 -8.21 -3.45
CA ALA A 195 -7.41 -6.91 -3.70
C ALA A 195 -8.60 -7.01 -4.67
N ILE A 196 -8.47 -7.80 -5.74
CA ILE A 196 -9.54 -8.07 -6.71
C ILE A 196 -10.70 -8.82 -6.03
N LEU A 197 -10.41 -9.85 -5.24
CA LEU A 197 -11.43 -10.61 -4.51
C LEU A 197 -12.19 -9.73 -3.52
N LYS A 198 -11.50 -8.86 -2.77
CA LYS A 198 -12.15 -7.88 -1.89
C LYS A 198 -13.09 -6.95 -2.66
N TYR A 199 -12.70 -6.52 -3.86
CA TYR A 199 -13.55 -5.69 -4.70
C TYR A 199 -14.79 -6.46 -5.20
N ILE A 200 -14.61 -7.65 -5.79
CA ILE A 200 -15.70 -8.44 -6.38
C ILE A 200 -16.71 -8.92 -5.32
N THR A 201 -16.22 -9.29 -4.12
CA THR A 201 -17.08 -9.81 -3.04
C THR A 201 -17.80 -8.71 -2.24
N GLY A 202 -17.59 -7.43 -2.58
CA GLY A 202 -18.21 -6.32 -1.85
C GLY A 202 -17.65 -6.09 -0.45
N TYR A 203 -16.46 -6.62 -0.15
CA TYR A 203 -15.78 -6.53 1.15
C TYR A 203 -15.72 -5.09 1.68
N TYR A 204 -15.36 -4.13 0.81
CA TYR A 204 -15.25 -2.72 1.20
C TYR A 204 -16.59 -2.06 1.49
N ALA A 205 -17.69 -2.53 0.89
CA ALA A 205 -19.03 -2.01 1.18
C ALA A 205 -19.48 -2.43 2.60
N VAL A 206 -19.18 -3.68 2.99
CA VAL A 206 -19.50 -4.19 4.33
C VAL A 206 -18.67 -3.49 5.40
N ILE A 207 -17.36 -3.30 5.15
CA ILE A 207 -16.46 -2.60 6.09
C ILE A 207 -16.74 -1.10 6.17
N GLY A 208 -17.19 -0.48 5.08
CA GLY A 208 -17.50 0.95 5.06
C GLY A 208 -18.70 1.33 5.93
N ASP A 209 -19.63 0.40 6.16
CA ASP A 209 -20.84 0.62 6.94
C ASP A 209 -20.67 0.18 8.40
N LYS A 210 -20.32 1.13 9.26
CA LYS A 210 -20.14 0.91 10.70
C LYS A 210 -21.37 0.32 11.39
N SER A 211 -22.57 0.59 10.85
CA SER A 211 -23.82 0.14 11.45
C SER A 211 -24.03 -1.37 11.35
N ARG A 212 -23.26 -2.06 10.49
CA ARG A 212 -23.33 -3.52 10.32
C ARG A 212 -22.55 -4.28 11.38
N PHE A 213 -21.57 -3.64 12.01
CA PHE A 213 -20.79 -4.23 13.10
C PHE A 213 -21.55 -4.18 14.43
N LYS A 214 -22.73 -4.81 14.49
CA LYS A 214 -23.55 -4.95 15.72
C LYS A 214 -23.29 -6.27 16.45
N SER A 215 -22.65 -7.24 15.79
CA SER A 215 -22.37 -8.56 16.38
C SER A 215 -21.25 -9.28 15.65
N ILE A 216 -20.68 -10.29 16.31
CA ILE A 216 -19.63 -11.14 15.73
C ILE A 216 -20.10 -11.94 14.50
N ASN A 217 -21.42 -12.06 14.30
CA ASN A 217 -22.00 -12.77 13.16
C ASN A 217 -21.70 -12.09 11.81
N ILE A 218 -21.12 -10.89 11.81
CA ILE A 218 -20.67 -10.21 10.58
C ILE A 218 -19.64 -11.02 9.78
N LEU A 219 -18.90 -11.96 10.41
CA LEU A 219 -18.04 -12.88 9.65
C LEU A 219 -18.82 -13.69 8.59
N SER A 220 -20.12 -13.91 8.80
CA SER A 220 -20.97 -14.58 7.81
C SER A 220 -21.20 -13.76 6.54
N GLU A 221 -21.19 -12.42 6.63
CA GLU A 221 -21.28 -11.55 5.44
C GLU A 221 -20.01 -11.66 4.57
N PHE A 222 -18.87 -12.01 5.17
CA PHE A 222 -17.61 -12.27 4.46
C PHE A 222 -17.45 -13.74 4.02
N SER A 223 -18.46 -14.58 4.20
CA SER A 223 -18.38 -16.03 3.98
C SER A 223 -17.87 -16.40 2.60
N VAL A 224 -18.32 -15.72 1.54
CA VAL A 224 -17.88 -16.00 0.16
C VAL A 224 -16.38 -15.73 0.00
N TYR A 225 -15.91 -14.56 0.44
CA TYR A 225 -14.50 -14.18 0.41
C TYR A 225 -13.62 -15.17 1.18
N VAL A 226 -14.00 -15.46 2.43
CA VAL A 226 -13.27 -16.36 3.31
C VAL A 226 -13.24 -17.78 2.76
N THR A 227 -14.37 -18.27 2.21
CA THR A 227 -14.47 -19.62 1.64
C THR A 227 -13.54 -19.80 0.44
N ILE A 228 -13.46 -18.82 -0.46
CA ILE A 228 -12.56 -18.86 -1.62
C ILE A 228 -11.10 -18.95 -1.17
N LEU A 229 -10.66 -18.07 -0.26
CA LEU A 229 -9.29 -18.08 0.24
C LEU A 229 -8.96 -19.37 0.99
N PHE A 230 -9.90 -19.87 1.79
CA PHE A 230 -9.74 -21.12 2.53
C PHE A 230 -9.60 -22.32 1.59
N PHE A 231 -10.44 -22.41 0.55
CA PHE A 231 -10.36 -23.47 -0.46
C PHE A 231 -8.99 -23.48 -1.16
N ILE A 232 -8.53 -22.33 -1.65
CA ILE A 232 -7.23 -22.20 -2.30
C ILE A 232 -6.09 -22.57 -1.32
N SER A 233 -6.20 -22.15 -0.05
CA SER A 233 -5.21 -22.47 0.98
C SER A 233 -5.11 -23.97 1.24
N ILE A 234 -6.24 -24.70 1.30
CA ILE A 234 -6.25 -26.15 1.46
C ILE A 234 -5.55 -26.84 0.27
N VAL A 235 -5.87 -26.43 -0.95
CA VAL A 235 -5.23 -26.98 -2.17
C VAL A 235 -3.72 -26.75 -2.12
N CYS A 236 -3.28 -25.54 -1.74
CA CYS A 236 -1.87 -25.21 -1.57
C CYS A 236 -1.17 -26.07 -0.51
N ILE A 237 -1.80 -26.28 0.65
CA ILE A 237 -1.26 -27.14 1.72
C ILE A 237 -1.10 -28.58 1.22
N PHE A 238 -2.09 -29.10 0.50
CA PHE A 238 -2.02 -30.45 -0.08
C PHE A 238 -0.85 -30.59 -1.07
N ILE A 239 -0.66 -29.58 -1.94
CA ILE A 239 0.47 -29.51 -2.87
C ILE A 239 1.80 -29.47 -2.12
N ILE A 240 1.91 -28.69 -1.03
CA ILE A 240 3.10 -28.60 -0.19
C ILE A 240 3.50 -30.00 0.31
N PHE A 241 2.55 -30.78 0.83
CA PHE A 241 2.85 -32.11 1.36
C PHE A 241 3.27 -33.11 0.29
N ILE A 242 2.57 -33.15 -0.84
CA ILE A 242 2.89 -34.08 -1.94
C ILE A 242 4.25 -33.72 -2.55
N ARG A 243 4.39 -32.47 -2.99
CA ARG A 243 5.54 -32.05 -3.78
C ARG A 243 6.76 -31.78 -2.91
N GLY A 244 6.58 -31.20 -1.72
CA GLY A 244 7.66 -31.03 -0.76
C GLY A 244 8.28 -32.38 -0.36
N LYS A 245 7.45 -33.40 -0.07
CA LYS A 245 7.95 -34.76 0.23
C LYS A 245 8.71 -35.35 -0.94
N ARG A 246 8.24 -35.17 -2.17
CA ARG A 246 8.92 -35.69 -3.37
C ARG A 246 10.25 -35.00 -3.59
N ASN A 247 10.27 -33.66 -3.58
CA ASN A 247 11.48 -32.87 -3.83
C ASN A 247 12.55 -33.14 -2.76
N ALA A 248 12.17 -33.26 -1.48
CA ALA A 248 13.13 -33.44 -0.40
C ALA A 248 13.83 -34.80 -0.39
N LYS A 249 13.26 -35.82 -1.05
CA LYS A 249 13.86 -37.17 -1.13
C LYS A 249 15.01 -37.26 -2.13
N TYR A 250 15.01 -36.40 -3.13
CA TYR A 250 15.98 -36.45 -4.23
C TYR A 250 16.96 -35.30 -4.10
N TYR A 251 18.21 -35.56 -4.43
CA TYR A 251 19.19 -34.50 -4.59
C TYR A 251 18.88 -33.79 -5.91
N SER A 252 18.53 -32.52 -5.85
CA SER A 252 18.31 -31.73 -7.06
C SER A 252 19.66 -31.23 -7.57
N PHE A 253 20.13 -31.80 -8.67
CA PHE A 253 21.38 -31.38 -9.28
C PHE A 253 21.16 -30.07 -10.04
N SER A 254 21.89 -29.03 -9.64
CA SER A 254 21.90 -27.74 -10.33
C SER A 254 22.98 -27.79 -11.41
N PHE A 255 22.60 -28.14 -12.64
CA PHE A 255 23.52 -28.12 -13.78
C PHE A 255 24.12 -26.74 -14.09
N TYR A 256 23.57 -25.67 -13.51
CA TYR A 256 23.94 -24.28 -13.82
C TYR A 256 24.78 -23.60 -12.74
N GLU A 257 24.95 -24.20 -11.55
CA GLU A 257 25.71 -23.61 -10.44
C GLU A 257 27.17 -24.09 -10.37
N LEU A 258 27.54 -25.03 -11.23
CA LEU A 258 28.91 -25.47 -11.34
C LEU A 258 29.46 -24.97 -12.67
N ASP A 259 30.38 -24.01 -12.61
CA ASP A 259 31.43 -23.78 -13.62
C ASP A 259 32.31 -25.04 -13.71
N TYR A 260 31.72 -26.20 -14.03
CA TYR A 260 32.48 -27.34 -14.49
C TYR A 260 32.72 -27.11 -15.98
N ASP A 261 33.98 -26.85 -16.33
CA ASP A 261 34.48 -27.04 -17.68
C ASP A 261 34.23 -28.50 -18.06
N PHE A 262 33.10 -28.75 -18.70
CA PHE A 262 32.85 -30.04 -19.31
C PHE A 262 33.78 -30.13 -20.53
N PRO A 263 34.61 -31.18 -20.65
CA PRO A 263 35.31 -31.44 -21.91
C PRO A 263 34.27 -31.53 -23.03
N ASP A 264 34.57 -30.95 -24.20
CA ASP A 264 33.66 -30.75 -25.36
C ASP A 264 32.87 -31.99 -25.82
N ASN A 265 33.18 -33.17 -25.28
CA ASN A 265 32.72 -34.48 -25.73
C ASN A 265 31.75 -35.17 -24.75
N VAL A 266 31.31 -34.52 -23.66
CA VAL A 266 30.42 -35.17 -22.67
C VAL A 266 28.96 -34.75 -22.86
N SER A 267 28.16 -35.63 -23.46
CA SER A 267 26.70 -35.46 -23.52
C SER A 267 26.03 -36.01 -22.26
N ILE A 268 25.37 -35.16 -21.48
CA ILE A 268 24.70 -35.57 -20.24
C ILE A 268 23.22 -35.77 -20.52
N ALA A 269 22.74 -37.00 -20.31
CA ALA A 269 21.33 -37.34 -20.42
C ALA A 269 20.63 -37.09 -19.07
N SER A 270 19.71 -36.12 -19.03
CA SER A 270 18.70 -36.06 -17.98
C SER A 270 17.79 -37.28 -18.09
N GLY A 271 17.38 -37.86 -16.94
CA GLY A 271 16.69 -39.14 -16.81
C GLY A 271 15.50 -39.40 -17.75
N PRO A 272 15.01 -40.66 -17.73
CA PRO A 272 14.38 -41.30 -18.88
C PRO A 272 13.07 -40.59 -19.24
N GLU A 273 12.80 -40.47 -20.54
CA GLU A 273 11.54 -40.00 -21.16
C GLU A 273 11.40 -38.53 -21.57
N THR A 274 12.48 -37.80 -21.85
CA THR A 274 12.34 -36.65 -22.78
C THR A 274 13.46 -36.62 -23.81
N ASN A 275 13.10 -36.78 -25.09
CA ASN A 275 13.94 -36.63 -26.29
C ASN A 275 14.40 -35.18 -26.52
N TYR A 276 14.58 -34.38 -25.47
CA TYR A 276 15.06 -33.01 -25.56
C TYR A 276 16.53 -32.95 -25.16
N LYS A 277 17.41 -33.21 -26.14
CA LYS A 277 18.81 -32.78 -26.06
C LYS A 277 18.85 -31.29 -26.36
N LYS A 278 18.91 -30.44 -25.33
CA LYS A 278 19.18 -29.02 -25.50
C LYS A 278 20.69 -28.82 -25.47
N LEU A 279 21.28 -28.53 -26.64
CA LEU A 279 22.67 -28.07 -26.74
C LEU A 279 22.77 -26.70 -26.04
N ILE A 280 23.55 -26.64 -24.97
CA ILE A 280 23.86 -25.39 -24.26
C ILE A 280 25.16 -24.88 -24.88
N THR A 281 25.05 -24.15 -25.98
CA THR A 281 26.20 -23.52 -26.68
C THR A 281 25.97 -22.03 -26.88
N GLN A 282 25.57 -21.34 -25.82
CA GLN A 282 25.63 -19.88 -25.79
C GLN A 282 25.73 -19.45 -24.33
N GLU A 283 26.87 -18.89 -23.96
CA GLU A 283 26.98 -17.99 -22.81
C GLU A 283 25.87 -16.96 -22.96
N PHE A 284 24.83 -17.10 -22.15
CA PHE A 284 23.73 -16.15 -22.11
C PHE A 284 24.33 -14.88 -21.50
N ASP A 285 24.59 -13.86 -22.33
CA ASP A 285 25.15 -12.58 -21.89
C ASP A 285 24.11 -11.83 -21.04
N ALA A 286 23.95 -12.26 -19.80
CA ALA A 286 23.07 -11.67 -18.80
C ALA A 286 23.45 -10.20 -18.54
N ALA A 287 24.68 -9.78 -18.89
CA ALA A 287 25.18 -8.43 -18.69
C ALA A 287 24.52 -7.38 -19.59
N ALA A 288 24.04 -7.75 -20.78
CA ALA A 288 23.39 -6.81 -21.69
C ALA A 288 22.00 -6.36 -21.17
N GLY A 289 21.20 -7.30 -20.65
CA GLY A 289 19.89 -7.01 -20.04
C GLY A 289 19.99 -6.21 -18.74
N LEU A 290 21.02 -6.51 -17.93
CA LEU A 290 21.31 -5.80 -16.68
C LEU A 290 21.57 -4.31 -16.90
N ARG A 291 22.34 -3.94 -17.95
CA ARG A 291 22.64 -2.54 -18.27
C ARG A 291 21.40 -1.72 -18.64
N ILE A 292 20.42 -2.34 -19.30
CA ILE A 292 19.17 -1.67 -19.67
C ILE A 292 18.30 -1.48 -18.43
N ILE A 293 18.15 -2.52 -17.60
CA ILE A 293 17.35 -2.46 -16.37
C ILE A 293 17.92 -1.42 -15.41
N THR A 294 19.23 -1.39 -15.19
CA THR A 294 19.88 -0.38 -14.33
C THR A 294 19.68 1.03 -14.88
N LYS A 295 19.78 1.24 -16.20
CA LYS A 295 19.47 2.56 -16.81
C LYS A 295 18.02 2.98 -16.60
N VAL A 296 17.07 2.06 -16.76
CA VAL A 296 15.64 2.32 -16.55
C VAL A 296 15.37 2.70 -15.10
N ILE A 297 15.95 1.97 -14.14
CA ILE A 297 15.78 2.25 -12.71
C ILE A 297 16.40 3.59 -12.33
N ASN A 298 17.61 3.91 -12.84
CA ASN A 298 18.25 5.21 -12.62
C ASN A 298 17.39 6.35 -13.16
N SER A 299 16.86 6.20 -14.38
CA SER A 299 15.99 7.18 -15.00
C SER A 299 14.67 7.36 -14.24
N LEU A 300 14.09 6.26 -13.75
CA LEU A 300 12.87 6.29 -12.96
C LEU A 300 13.10 7.02 -11.63
N LEU A 301 14.16 6.68 -10.90
CA LEU A 301 14.49 7.31 -9.62
C LEU A 301 14.74 8.81 -9.78
N ALA A 302 15.48 9.20 -10.83
CA ALA A 302 15.69 10.61 -11.17
C ALA A 302 14.37 11.33 -11.51
N ALA A 303 13.49 10.70 -12.30
CA ALA A 303 12.18 11.26 -12.64
C ALA A 303 11.32 11.46 -11.39
N VAL A 304 11.30 10.52 -10.44
CA VAL A 304 10.58 10.65 -9.17
C VAL A 304 11.08 11.88 -8.40
N ILE A 305 12.39 12.06 -8.25
CA ILE A 305 12.97 13.21 -7.55
C ILE A 305 12.53 14.53 -8.20
N ILE A 306 12.63 14.63 -9.54
CA ILE A 306 12.22 15.83 -10.28
C ILE A 306 10.73 16.12 -10.08
N ILE A 307 9.87 15.10 -10.14
CA ILE A 307 8.43 15.23 -9.91
C ILE A 307 8.16 15.79 -8.51
N PHE A 308 8.81 15.28 -7.46
CA PHE A 308 8.62 15.81 -6.11
C PHE A 308 9.08 17.27 -5.98
N ILE A 309 10.19 17.65 -6.62
CA ILE A 309 10.67 19.04 -6.60
C ILE A 309 9.67 19.96 -7.29
N ILE A 310 9.19 19.60 -8.48
CA ILE A 310 8.19 20.36 -9.23
C ILE A 310 6.89 20.47 -8.42
N PHE A 311 6.45 19.37 -7.81
CA PHE A 311 5.25 19.35 -6.98
C PHE A 311 5.38 20.27 -5.74
N ASN A 312 6.53 20.26 -5.06
CA ASN A 312 6.80 21.18 -3.96
C ASN A 312 6.73 22.64 -4.40
N ALA A 313 7.34 22.99 -5.54
CA ALA A 313 7.29 24.33 -6.10
C ALA A 313 5.85 24.75 -6.44
N LEU A 314 5.06 23.83 -7.02
CA LEU A 314 3.65 24.03 -7.33
C LEU A 314 2.82 24.29 -6.07
N VAL A 315 3.00 23.50 -5.01
CA VAL A 315 2.31 23.71 -3.73
C VAL A 315 2.65 25.08 -3.15
N LEU A 316 3.94 25.43 -3.08
CA LEU A 316 4.37 26.73 -2.56
C LEU A 316 3.72 27.87 -3.36
N PHE A 317 3.71 27.75 -4.68
CA PHE A 317 3.10 28.73 -5.55
C PHE A 317 1.59 28.86 -5.31
N ILE A 318 0.84 27.75 -5.29
CA ILE A 318 -0.61 27.77 -5.04
C ILE A 318 -0.92 28.34 -3.65
N SER A 319 -0.13 27.98 -2.63
CA SER A 319 -0.28 28.51 -1.28
C SER A 319 -0.03 30.02 -1.22
N VAL A 320 0.97 30.53 -1.95
CA VAL A 320 1.21 31.98 -2.09
C VAL A 320 0.08 32.67 -2.86
N SER A 321 -0.38 32.09 -3.97
CA SER A 321 -1.48 32.64 -4.78
C SER A 321 -2.80 32.68 -4.01
N THR A 322 -3.03 31.71 -3.12
CA THR A 322 -4.19 31.68 -2.23
C THR A 322 -4.06 32.71 -1.10
N ALA A 323 -2.85 32.92 -0.58
CA ALA A 323 -2.60 33.86 0.52
C ALA A 323 -2.60 35.34 0.08
N LYS A 324 -2.05 35.64 -1.10
CA LYS A 324 -1.99 37.01 -1.64
C LYS A 324 -3.15 37.37 -2.56
N LYS A 325 -4.02 36.40 -2.89
CA LYS A 325 -5.17 36.49 -3.81
C LYS A 325 -4.73 37.01 -5.20
N GLU A 326 -5.04 36.26 -6.25
CA GLU A 326 -5.07 36.79 -7.64
C GLU A 326 -3.74 36.79 -8.42
N VAL A 327 -2.96 35.71 -8.41
CA VAL A 327 -1.99 35.48 -9.52
C VAL A 327 -2.62 34.49 -10.53
N PRO A 328 -3.21 34.97 -11.64
CA PRO A 328 -3.74 34.08 -12.67
C PRO A 328 -2.61 33.31 -13.35
N ILE A 329 -2.80 32.00 -13.52
CA ILE A 329 -1.92 31.10 -14.26
C ILE A 329 -2.60 30.83 -15.60
N PHE A 330 -2.03 31.28 -16.72
CA PHE A 330 -2.63 31.08 -18.05
C PHE A 330 -4.12 31.45 -18.12
N ASN A 331 -4.51 32.59 -17.52
CA ASN A 331 -5.90 33.06 -17.37
C ASN A 331 -6.81 32.19 -16.48
N ILE A 332 -6.23 31.40 -15.56
CA ILE A 332 -6.96 30.59 -14.59
C ILE A 332 -6.48 30.94 -13.18
N ILE A 333 -7.42 31.26 -12.29
CA ILE A 333 -7.17 31.48 -10.87
C ILE A 333 -7.45 30.16 -10.14
N PRO A 334 -6.43 29.48 -9.61
CA PRO A 334 -6.62 28.38 -8.67
C PRO A 334 -7.02 28.93 -7.30
N TYR A 335 -8.10 28.40 -6.71
CA TYR A 335 -8.61 28.83 -5.41
C TYR A 335 -9.00 27.62 -4.55
N ILE A 336 -8.45 27.55 -3.33
CA ILE A 336 -8.79 26.49 -2.37
C ILE A 336 -10.02 26.92 -1.59
N PHE A 337 -11.10 26.15 -1.71
CA PHE A 337 -12.36 26.47 -1.06
C PHE A 337 -12.30 26.14 0.44
N LYS A 338 -12.66 27.08 1.32
CA LYS A 338 -12.63 26.90 2.79
C LYS A 338 -13.99 27.13 3.45
N SER A 339 -15.07 27.01 2.69
CA SER A 339 -16.45 27.17 3.18
C SER A 339 -17.37 26.14 2.55
N ASP A 340 -18.52 25.92 3.17
CA ASP A 340 -19.55 24.99 2.67
C ASP A 340 -20.62 25.66 1.82
N THR A 341 -20.45 26.95 1.51
CA THR A 341 -21.46 27.83 0.90
C THR A 341 -21.83 27.47 -0.54
N MET A 342 -20.98 26.71 -1.24
CA MET A 342 -21.18 26.35 -2.66
C MET A 342 -21.44 24.84 -2.86
N GLN A 343 -21.75 24.12 -1.78
CA GLN A 343 -22.14 22.72 -1.87
C GLN A 343 -23.49 22.58 -2.60
N PRO A 344 -23.70 21.52 -3.40
CA PRO A 344 -22.81 20.37 -3.62
C PRO A 344 -21.80 20.56 -4.77
N VAL A 345 -21.81 21.72 -5.44
CA VAL A 345 -21.01 21.93 -6.66
C VAL A 345 -19.52 22.09 -6.35
N ILE A 346 -19.18 22.84 -5.29
CA ILE A 346 -17.80 22.98 -4.78
C ILE A 346 -17.83 22.57 -3.31
N MET A 347 -17.01 21.59 -2.94
CA MET A 347 -16.92 21.08 -1.57
C MET A 347 -15.76 21.75 -0.82
N TYR A 348 -15.76 21.61 0.50
CA TYR A 348 -14.68 22.08 1.36
C TYR A 348 -13.32 21.48 0.93
N ASN A 349 -12.28 22.30 0.92
CA ASN A 349 -10.91 22.02 0.46
C ASN A 349 -10.77 21.55 -1.00
N ASP A 350 -11.79 21.69 -1.83
CA ASP A 350 -11.62 21.50 -3.26
C ASP A 350 -10.74 22.59 -3.87
N LEU A 351 -9.91 22.22 -4.84
CA LEU A 351 -9.22 23.19 -5.70
C LEU A 351 -10.16 23.59 -6.83
N ALA A 352 -10.74 24.78 -6.77
CA ALA A 352 -11.57 25.35 -7.82
C ALA A 352 -10.73 26.20 -8.79
N PHE A 353 -11.12 26.20 -10.06
CA PHE A 353 -10.48 26.94 -11.13
C PHE A 353 -11.44 27.99 -11.68
N PHE A 354 -11.01 29.26 -11.69
CA PHE A 354 -11.80 30.38 -12.22
C PHE A 354 -11.09 30.99 -13.42
N SER A 355 -11.74 31.00 -14.59
CA SER A 355 -11.23 31.63 -15.80
C SER A 355 -11.36 33.16 -15.69
N THR A 356 -10.27 33.87 -15.95
CA THR A 356 -10.24 35.34 -16.07
C THR A 356 -10.49 35.81 -17.49
N ASN A 357 -10.89 34.91 -18.40
CA ASN A 357 -11.22 35.31 -19.77
C ASN A 357 -12.56 36.08 -19.76
N ILE A 358 -12.45 37.41 -19.70
CA ILE A 358 -13.56 38.38 -19.61
C ILE A 358 -14.45 38.37 -20.87
N ALA A 359 -14.04 37.70 -21.96
CA ALA A 359 -14.79 37.67 -23.21
C ALA A 359 -16.20 37.06 -23.10
N VAL A 360 -16.49 36.29 -22.04
CA VAL A 360 -17.81 35.72 -21.78
C VAL A 360 -18.40 36.42 -20.56
N GLU A 361 -19.36 37.33 -20.77
CA GLU A 361 -20.10 37.94 -19.67
C GLU A 361 -20.76 36.84 -18.81
N PRO A 362 -20.73 36.96 -17.47
CA PRO A 362 -21.41 36.02 -16.60
C PRO A 362 -22.91 36.06 -16.89
N ILE A 363 -23.55 34.89 -16.93
CA ILE A 363 -25.00 34.74 -17.10
C ILE A 363 -25.64 34.23 -15.81
N LYS A 364 -26.96 34.35 -15.72
CA LYS A 364 -27.73 33.77 -14.60
C LYS A 364 -27.41 32.28 -14.45
N GLY A 365 -27.07 31.86 -13.24
CA GLY A 365 -26.70 30.49 -12.90
C GLY A 365 -25.19 30.24 -12.86
N ASP A 366 -24.35 31.13 -13.39
CA ASP A 366 -22.90 30.99 -13.32
C ASP A 366 -22.39 31.15 -11.88
N ILE A 367 -21.36 30.39 -11.53
CA ILE A 367 -20.58 30.60 -10.31
C ILE A 367 -19.44 31.53 -10.65
N VAL A 368 -19.29 32.60 -9.88
CA VAL A 368 -18.28 33.64 -10.09
C VAL A 368 -17.48 33.90 -8.83
N ILE A 369 -16.23 34.30 -9.01
CA ILE A 369 -15.39 34.85 -7.95
C ILE A 369 -15.42 36.37 -8.06
N TYR A 370 -15.67 37.03 -6.93
CA TYR A 370 -15.87 38.48 -6.88
C TYR A 370 -15.26 39.09 -5.62
N LYS A 371 -15.02 40.40 -5.66
CA LYS A 371 -14.48 41.17 -4.54
C LYS A 371 -15.55 42.07 -3.93
N ALA A 372 -16.00 41.74 -2.72
CA ALA A 372 -16.94 42.55 -1.95
C ALA A 372 -16.28 42.98 -0.63
N LYS A 373 -16.33 44.28 -0.32
CA LYS A 373 -15.74 44.85 0.93
C LYS A 373 -14.28 44.43 1.17
N GLU A 374 -13.45 44.40 0.11
CA GLU A 374 -12.06 43.92 0.12
C GLU A 374 -11.85 42.42 0.41
N GLU A 375 -12.93 41.66 0.63
CA GLU A 375 -12.91 40.21 0.76
C GLU A 375 -13.23 39.54 -0.57
N VAL A 376 -12.73 38.31 -0.71
CA VAL A 376 -12.94 37.53 -1.94
C VAL A 376 -13.95 36.46 -1.62
N ASN A 377 -15.06 36.53 -2.32
CA ASN A 377 -16.21 35.68 -2.13
C ASN A 377 -16.52 34.95 -3.44
N VAL A 378 -17.18 33.80 -3.30
CA VAL A 378 -17.66 33.00 -4.41
C VAL A 378 -19.16 32.84 -4.22
N GLY A 379 -19.90 33.06 -5.30
CA GLY A 379 -21.35 32.98 -5.28
C GLY A 379 -21.90 32.67 -6.66
N ARG A 380 -23.18 32.28 -6.69
CA ARG A 380 -23.93 32.02 -7.91
C ARG A 380 -24.75 33.23 -8.30
N VAL A 381 -24.68 33.62 -9.56
CA VAL A 381 -25.45 34.75 -10.10
C VAL A 381 -26.93 34.38 -10.20
N LYS A 382 -27.80 35.05 -9.43
CA LYS A 382 -29.26 34.85 -9.46
C LYS A 382 -29.95 35.72 -10.50
N SER A 383 -29.48 36.96 -10.65
CA SER A 383 -30.01 37.92 -11.61
C SER A 383 -28.95 38.94 -11.98
N ILE A 384 -29.10 39.51 -13.17
CA ILE A 384 -28.24 40.57 -13.70
C ILE A 384 -29.15 41.71 -14.13
N GLN A 385 -28.92 42.90 -13.59
CA GLN A 385 -29.64 44.13 -13.92
C GLN A 385 -28.62 45.20 -14.29
N ASN A 386 -28.55 45.53 -15.59
CA ASN A 386 -27.62 46.51 -16.16
C ASN A 386 -26.16 46.28 -15.70
N GLU A 387 -25.66 47.13 -14.80
CA GLU A 387 -24.30 47.12 -14.25
C GLU A 387 -24.17 46.37 -12.92
N THR A 388 -25.26 45.84 -12.39
CA THR A 388 -25.30 45.13 -11.11
C THR A 388 -25.69 43.67 -11.29
N ALA A 389 -25.10 42.80 -10.46
CA ALA A 389 -25.42 41.39 -10.39
C ALA A 389 -25.79 41.04 -8.94
N VAL A 390 -26.84 40.26 -8.76
CA VAL A 390 -27.19 39.68 -7.46
C VAL A 390 -26.57 38.30 -7.39
N VAL A 391 -25.67 38.11 -6.44
CA VAL A 391 -24.98 36.85 -6.16
C VAL A 391 -25.47 36.27 -4.84
N ASP A 392 -25.55 34.95 -4.78
CA ASP A 392 -26.05 34.24 -3.61
C ASP A 392 -25.26 32.94 -3.40
N ILE A 393 -25.34 32.38 -2.20
CA ILE A 393 -24.73 31.09 -1.85
C ILE A 393 -25.68 29.94 -2.20
N ASP A 394 -25.12 28.76 -2.49
CA ASP A 394 -25.92 27.56 -2.83
C ASP A 394 -26.36 26.79 -1.57
N ASN A 395 -25.56 26.84 -0.51
CA ASN A 395 -25.83 26.14 0.75
C ASN A 395 -25.74 27.11 1.92
N TYR A 396 -26.85 27.22 2.65
CA TYR A 396 -27.01 28.15 3.76
C TYR A 396 -26.54 27.49 5.07
N PRO A 397 -25.63 28.11 5.84
CA PRO A 397 -25.16 27.55 7.10
C PRO A 397 -26.32 27.44 8.10
N SER A 398 -26.30 26.45 8.99
CA SER A 398 -27.42 26.13 9.90
C SER A 398 -27.94 27.30 10.76
N ASP A 399 -27.09 28.29 11.04
CA ASP A 399 -27.42 29.53 11.75
C ASP A 399 -28.04 30.63 10.85
N SER A 400 -28.57 30.25 9.68
CA SER A 400 -29.06 31.18 8.65
C SER A 400 -30.50 31.64 8.81
N GLU A 401 -31.25 31.16 9.81
CA GLU A 401 -32.67 31.52 9.96
C GLU A 401 -32.83 33.06 9.99
N GLY A 402 -33.48 33.59 8.95
CA GLY A 402 -33.76 35.02 8.80
C GLY A 402 -32.64 35.90 8.22
N LYS A 403 -31.46 35.37 7.88
CA LYS A 403 -30.37 36.17 7.27
C LYS A 403 -30.39 36.09 5.75
N ASN A 404 -30.37 37.26 5.09
CA ASN A 404 -30.26 37.35 3.64
C ASN A 404 -28.79 37.36 3.23
N TYR A 405 -28.34 36.30 2.53
CA TYR A 405 -26.97 36.15 2.03
C TYR A 405 -26.82 36.62 0.57
N SER A 406 -27.92 37.06 -0.05
CA SER A 406 -27.87 37.65 -1.38
C SER A 406 -27.19 39.02 -1.32
N GLU A 407 -26.09 39.16 -2.05
CA GLU A 407 -25.35 40.42 -2.17
C GLU A 407 -25.54 41.01 -3.56
N THR A 408 -25.82 42.32 -3.62
CA THR A 408 -25.83 43.08 -4.88
C THR A 408 -24.44 43.66 -5.10
N ILE A 409 -23.76 43.20 -6.15
CA ILE A 409 -22.42 43.62 -6.53
C ILE A 409 -22.42 44.30 -7.90
N ARG A 410 -21.43 45.14 -8.18
CA ARG A 410 -21.20 45.68 -9.53
C ARG A 410 -20.56 44.61 -10.40
N LYS A 411 -20.91 44.56 -11.68
CA LYS A 411 -20.30 43.63 -12.65
C LYS A 411 -18.77 43.72 -12.69
N SER A 412 -18.22 44.92 -12.50
CA SER A 412 -16.77 45.16 -12.45
C SER A 412 -16.06 44.50 -11.25
N GLN A 413 -16.80 44.09 -10.21
CA GLN A 413 -16.25 43.37 -9.07
C GLN A 413 -16.10 41.87 -9.33
N ILE A 414 -16.68 41.38 -10.43
CA ILE A 414 -16.53 40.00 -10.89
C ILE A 414 -15.30 39.94 -11.79
N TYR A 415 -14.34 39.10 -11.42
CA TYR A 415 -13.07 39.00 -12.15
C TYR A 415 -12.73 37.56 -12.54
N GLY A 416 -13.59 36.59 -12.26
CA GLY A 416 -13.44 35.23 -12.76
C GLY A 416 -14.73 34.43 -12.78
N LYS A 417 -14.85 33.55 -13.77
CA LYS A 417 -15.96 32.59 -13.93
C LYS A 417 -15.49 31.18 -13.64
N TYR A 418 -16.28 30.42 -12.89
CA TYR A 418 -15.97 29.03 -12.57
C TYR A 418 -15.81 28.18 -13.85
N ALA A 419 -14.67 27.51 -13.98
CA ALA A 419 -14.33 26.63 -15.10
C ALA A 419 -14.38 25.15 -14.71
N GLY A 420 -14.07 24.83 -13.45
CA GLY A 420 -14.08 23.45 -12.96
C GLY A 420 -13.45 23.32 -11.58
N ARG A 421 -13.41 22.09 -11.05
CA ARG A 421 -12.78 21.78 -9.77
C ARG A 421 -12.02 20.47 -9.82
N SER A 422 -11.01 20.35 -8.97
CA SER A 422 -10.35 19.09 -8.66
C SER A 422 -10.35 18.83 -7.16
N ARG A 423 -11.16 17.84 -6.81
CA ARG A 423 -11.28 17.21 -5.49
C ARG A 423 -9.91 16.69 -5.01
N TRP A 424 -9.27 15.84 -5.81
CA TRP A 424 -8.02 15.17 -5.43
C TRP A 424 -6.81 16.10 -5.38
N LEU A 425 -6.74 17.12 -6.23
CA LEU A 425 -5.67 18.14 -6.10
C LEU A 425 -5.86 18.97 -4.83
N GLY A 426 -7.11 19.29 -4.47
CA GLY A 426 -7.43 19.93 -3.19
C GLY A 426 -6.91 19.15 -1.99
N LEU A 427 -7.16 17.82 -1.96
CA LEU A 427 -6.60 16.90 -0.96
C LEU A 427 -5.06 16.96 -0.89
N LEU A 428 -4.38 16.91 -2.04
CA LEU A 428 -2.92 16.93 -2.10
C LEU A 428 -2.35 18.25 -1.56
N ILE A 429 -2.98 19.39 -1.89
CA ILE A 429 -2.57 20.70 -1.40
C ILE A 429 -2.86 20.84 0.10
N LEU A 430 -4.00 20.35 0.57
CA LEU A 430 -4.33 20.29 2.00
C LEU A 430 -3.25 19.51 2.77
N PHE A 431 -2.90 18.32 2.29
CA PHE A 431 -1.82 17.52 2.86
C PHE A 431 -0.49 18.28 2.84
N ALA A 432 -0.13 18.88 1.72
CA ALA A 432 1.11 19.62 1.58
C ALA A 432 1.20 20.87 2.47
N ASN A 433 0.05 21.42 2.87
CA ASN A 433 -0.05 22.54 3.80
C ASN A 433 -0.11 22.12 5.28
N SER A 434 -0.37 20.84 5.57
CA SER A 434 -0.25 20.30 6.93
C SER A 434 1.20 20.30 7.40
N THR A 435 1.43 20.41 8.71
CA THR A 435 2.79 20.39 9.28
C THR A 435 3.56 19.12 8.91
N VAL A 436 2.89 17.97 8.98
CA VAL A 436 3.52 16.67 8.67
C VAL A 436 3.73 16.52 7.17
N GLY A 437 2.73 16.84 6.34
CA GLY A 437 2.87 16.72 4.90
C GLY A 437 3.91 17.67 4.32
N ARG A 438 4.01 18.90 4.84
CA ARG A 438 5.08 19.85 4.48
C ARG A 438 6.46 19.30 4.84
N LEU A 439 6.61 18.73 6.03
CA LEU A 439 7.87 18.11 6.46
C LEU A 439 8.23 16.93 5.56
N LEU A 440 7.28 16.04 5.26
CA LEU A 440 7.51 14.87 4.40
C LEU A 440 7.85 15.28 2.96
N LEU A 441 7.15 16.24 2.38
CA LEU A 441 7.39 16.69 1.01
C LEU A 441 8.76 17.36 0.84
N LEU A 442 9.27 18.03 1.88
CA LEU A 442 10.63 18.58 1.90
C LEU A 442 11.69 17.49 2.14
N LEU A 443 11.40 16.52 3.01
CA LEU A 443 12.36 15.51 3.42
C LEU A 443 12.54 14.37 2.40
N ILE A 444 11.46 13.93 1.74
CA ILE A 444 11.49 12.81 0.78
C ILE A 444 12.53 13.03 -0.34
N PRO A 445 12.55 14.18 -1.04
CA PRO A 445 13.56 14.43 -2.09
C PRO A 445 14.98 14.43 -1.54
N VAL A 446 15.19 15.00 -0.35
CA VAL A 446 16.51 15.06 0.29
C VAL A 446 16.98 13.65 0.66
N ILE A 447 16.12 12.83 1.24
CA ILE A 447 16.41 11.41 1.53
C ILE A 447 16.70 10.66 0.24
N LEU A 448 15.87 10.80 -0.79
CA LEU A 448 16.06 10.11 -2.06
C LEU A 448 17.39 10.52 -2.74
N LEU A 449 17.77 11.80 -2.67
CA LEU A 449 19.05 12.29 -3.18
C LEU A 449 20.23 11.75 -2.37
N PHE A 450 20.15 11.78 -1.04
CA PHE A 450 21.22 11.32 -0.15
C PHE A 450 21.45 9.81 -0.26
N TYR A 451 20.36 9.04 -0.26
CA TYR A 451 20.39 7.58 -0.38
C TYR A 451 20.37 7.09 -1.83
N TYR A 452 20.48 7.98 -2.82
CA TYR A 452 20.45 7.61 -4.24
C TYR A 452 21.47 6.51 -4.55
N LYS A 453 22.75 6.70 -4.17
CA LYS A 453 23.82 5.72 -4.39
C LYS A 453 23.59 4.41 -3.62
N PRO A 454 23.36 4.41 -2.29
CA PRO A 454 23.06 3.18 -1.54
C PRO A 454 21.85 2.41 -2.09
N ILE A 455 20.77 3.10 -2.46
CA ILE A 455 19.57 2.46 -3.02
C ILE A 455 19.92 1.77 -4.33
N LEU A 456 20.69 2.44 -5.20
CA LEU A 456 21.14 1.83 -6.45
C LEU A 456 22.06 0.64 -6.22
N GLU A 457 22.99 0.71 -5.27
CA GLU A 457 23.85 -0.42 -4.91
C GLU A 457 23.04 -1.61 -4.42
N VAL A 458 22.04 -1.40 -3.55
CA VAL A 458 21.15 -2.46 -3.07
C VAL A 458 20.30 -3.03 -4.20
N ILE A 459 19.73 -2.18 -5.06
CA ILE A 459 18.93 -2.63 -6.20
C ILE A 459 19.80 -3.45 -7.16
N ASN A 460 20.99 -2.96 -7.50
CA ASN A 460 21.93 -3.68 -8.35
C ASN A 460 22.38 -4.99 -7.70
N PHE A 461 22.60 -5.02 -6.39
CA PHE A 461 22.88 -6.24 -5.63
C PHE A 461 21.73 -7.24 -5.71
N ILE A 462 20.48 -6.80 -5.52
CA ILE A 462 19.29 -7.67 -5.62
C ILE A 462 19.15 -8.23 -7.03
N ILE A 463 19.37 -7.40 -8.05
CA ILE A 463 19.28 -7.82 -9.45
C ILE A 463 20.40 -8.82 -9.78
N ASN A 464 21.63 -8.57 -9.34
CA ASN A 464 22.79 -9.42 -9.63
C ASN A 464 22.75 -10.75 -8.84
N ASN A 465 22.45 -10.72 -7.54
CA ASN A 465 22.39 -11.91 -6.68
C ASN A 465 21.06 -12.67 -6.75
N GLY A 466 20.04 -12.12 -7.42
CA GLY A 466 18.84 -12.88 -7.78
C GLY A 466 18.99 -13.68 -9.08
N LEU A 467 20.14 -13.58 -9.76
CA LEU A 467 20.48 -14.28 -11.00
C LEU A 467 21.58 -15.33 -10.85
N SER A 468 22.44 -15.24 -9.83
CA SER A 468 23.24 -16.37 -9.31
C SER A 468 22.34 -17.30 -8.50
#